data_AF-A0A511RKK9-F1
#
_entry.id   AF-A0A511RKK9-F1
#
_cell.length_a   1.000
_cell.length_b   1.000
_cell.length_c   1.000
_cell.angle_alpha   90.00
_cell.angle_beta   90.00
_cell.angle_gamma   90.00
#
_symmetry.space_group_name_H-M   'P 1'
#
loop_
_entity.id
_entity.type
_entity.pdbx_description
1 polymer ?
#
loop_
_entity_poly.entity_id
_entity_poly.type
_entity_poly.pdbx_seq_one_letter_code
_entity_poly.pdbx_strand_id
1 'polypeptide(L)'
;MRHVFTPWKSRSDLPAPLQEAVRTWAHEHEVGEVALEPMGELFAVRLNMSADPVPGIYVPAAALADPEALLEMLDAALEVYYAELNLNQ
;
A
#
# COMPACT_ATOMS: atom_id res chain seq x y z
N MET A 1 -25.13 7.77 7.32
CA MET A 1 -24.71 6.35 7.24
C MET A 1 -23.21 6.32 7.51
N ARG A 2 -22.73 5.60 8.52
CA ARG A 2 -21.29 5.47 8.79
C ARG A 2 -20.76 4.33 7.92
N HIS A 3 -19.92 4.65 6.93
CA HIS A 3 -19.13 3.64 6.25
C HIS A 3 -18.13 3.08 7.26
N VAL A 4 -18.31 1.81 7.63
CA VAL A 4 -17.35 1.08 8.45
C VAL A 4 -16.31 0.56 7.46
N PHE A 5 -15.13 1.19 7.44
CA PHE A 5 -14.00 0.72 6.65
C PHE A 5 -13.35 -0.45 7.39
N THR A 6 -13.47 -1.65 6.83
CA THR A 6 -12.76 -2.84 7.33
C THR A 6 -11.26 -2.60 7.12
N PRO A 7 -10.39 -2.80 8.14
CA PRO A 7 -8.96 -2.68 7.95
C PRO A 7 -8.45 -3.74 6.97
N TRP A 8 -7.75 -3.31 5.91
CA TRP A 8 -7.22 -4.21 4.89
C TRP A 8 -5.93 -4.82 5.38
N LYS A 9 -6.08 -5.91 6.12
CA LYS A 9 -4.96 -6.68 6.68
C LYS A 9 -4.34 -7.60 5.63
N SER A 10 -5.01 -7.81 4.50
CA SER A 10 -4.55 -8.68 3.42
C SER A 10 -5.07 -8.19 2.07
N ARG A 11 -4.27 -8.44 1.03
CA ARG A 11 -4.58 -8.35 -0.40
C ARG A 11 -5.97 -8.87 -0.83
N SER A 12 -6.60 -9.77 -0.08
CA SER A 12 -7.95 -10.28 -0.35
C SER A 12 -9.08 -9.28 -0.04
N ASP A 13 -8.79 -8.21 0.69
CA ASP A 13 -9.76 -7.17 1.08
C ASP A 13 -9.93 -6.07 0.01
N LEU A 14 -9.06 -6.06 -1.00
CA LEU A 14 -9.11 -5.14 -2.13
C LEU A 14 -10.29 -5.48 -3.08
N PRO A 15 -10.89 -4.49 -3.75
CA PRO A 15 -11.77 -4.74 -4.91
C PRO A 15 -11.06 -5.61 -5.95
N ALA A 16 -11.78 -6.55 -6.56
CA ALA A 16 -11.20 -7.52 -7.51
C ALA A 16 -10.32 -6.89 -8.62
N PRO A 17 -10.66 -5.72 -9.21
CA PRO A 17 -9.80 -5.07 -10.20
C PRO A 17 -8.45 -4.62 -9.66
N LEU A 18 -8.38 -4.26 -8.37
CA LEU A 18 -7.15 -3.82 -7.71
C LEU A 18 -6.29 -5.00 -7.25
N GLN A 19 -6.90 -6.15 -6.95
CA GLN A 19 -6.16 -7.33 -6.48
C GLN A 19 -5.12 -7.78 -7.49
N GLU A 20 -5.47 -7.82 -8.78
CA GLU A 20 -4.54 -8.25 -9.82
C GLU A 20 -3.44 -7.20 -10.08
N ALA A 21 -3.80 -5.92 -10.15
CA ALA A 21 -2.84 -4.84 -10.33
C ALA A 21 -1.80 -4.80 -9.20
N VAL A 22 -2.25 -4.81 -7.94
CA VAL A 22 -1.36 -4.80 -6.76
C VAL A 22 -0.54 -6.09 -6.68
N ARG A 23 -1.07 -7.24 -7.11
CA ARG A 23 -0.32 -8.50 -7.16
C ARG A 23 0.82 -8.43 -8.17
N THR A 24 0.55 -7.94 -9.37
CA THR A 24 1.57 -7.80 -10.42
C THR A 24 2.66 -6.83 -9.98
N TRP A 25 2.26 -5.66 -9.47
CA TRP A 25 3.20 -4.67 -8.93
C TRP A 25 4.06 -5.23 -7.81
N ALA A 26 3.45 -5.88 -6.80
CA ALA A 26 4.22 -6.44 -5.68
C ALA A 26 5.23 -7.50 -6.12
N HIS A 27 4.90 -8.28 -7.16
CA HIS A 27 5.83 -9.24 -7.74
C HIS A 27 7.01 -8.58 -8.47
N GLU A 28 6.74 -7.57 -9.29
CA GLU A 28 7.76 -6.84 -10.06
C GLU A 28 8.75 -6.09 -9.16
N HIS A 29 8.29 -5.60 -8.01
CA HIS A 29 9.09 -4.82 -7.06
C HIS A 29 9.63 -5.65 -5.89
N GLU A 30 9.51 -6.99 -5.94
CA GLU A 30 9.94 -7.93 -4.88
C GLU A 30 9.35 -7.63 -3.49
N VAL A 31 8.15 -7.05 -3.45
CA VAL A 31 7.41 -6.75 -2.21
C VAL A 31 6.64 -7.99 -1.76
N GLY A 32 6.93 -8.49 -0.55
CA GLY A 32 6.30 -9.71 -0.03
C GLY A 32 4.81 -9.52 0.29
N GLU A 33 4.45 -8.37 0.86
CA GLU A 33 3.06 -8.03 1.20
C GLU A 33 2.83 -6.52 1.16
N VAL A 34 1.66 -6.13 0.67
CA VAL A 34 1.13 -4.76 0.74
C VAL A 34 -0.08 -4.77 1.67
N ALA A 35 -0.03 -3.97 2.73
CA ALA A 35 -1.15 -3.76 3.63
C ALA A 35 -1.57 -2.28 3.61
N LEU A 36 -2.89 -2.04 3.68
CA LEU A 36 -3.48 -0.71 3.68
C LEU A 36 -4.29 -0.54 4.97
N GLU A 37 -3.74 0.17 5.93
CA GLU A 37 -4.37 0.35 7.24
C GLU A 37 -5.21 1.65 7.26
N PRO A 38 -6.54 1.59 7.47
CA PRO A 38 -7.39 2.78 7.45
C PRO A 38 -7.07 3.72 8.62
N MET A 39 -6.87 4.99 8.30
CA MET A 39 -6.56 6.10 9.19
C MET A 39 -7.52 7.26 8.89
N GLY A 40 -8.80 7.09 9.26
CA GLY A 40 -9.84 8.07 8.95
C GLY A 40 -10.25 8.03 7.47
N GLU A 41 -10.01 9.12 6.74
CA GLU A 41 -10.27 9.23 5.28
C GLU A 41 -9.07 8.80 4.41
N LEU A 42 -8.00 8.33 5.06
CA LEU A 42 -6.75 7.90 4.45
C LEU A 42 -6.48 6.43 4.76
N PHE A 43 -5.55 5.84 4.03
CA PHE A 43 -4.98 4.52 4.28
C PHE A 43 -3.46 4.66 4.42
N ALA A 44 -2.88 4.17 5.51
CA ALA A 44 -1.44 4.04 5.64
C ALA A 44 -0.97 2.82 4.82
N VAL A 45 -0.05 3.05 3.89
CA VAL A 45 0.59 1.97 3.13
C VAL A 45 1.67 1.35 4.01
N ARG A 46 1.66 0.02 4.11
CA ARG A 46 2.76 -0.74 4.70
C ARG A 46 3.26 -1.74 3.69
N LEU A 47 4.54 -1.60 3.34
CA LEU A 47 5.26 -2.55 2.49
C LEU A 47 6.04 -3.50 3.39
N ASN A 48 5.69 -4.77 3.35
CA ASN A 48 6.44 -5.82 4.01
C ASN A 48 7.53 -6.30 3.06
N MET A 49 8.69 -5.65 3.17
CA MET A 49 9.93 -6.06 2.55
C MET A 49 10.66 -6.94 3.59
N SER A 50 11.67 -7.69 3.19
CA SER A 50 12.40 -8.63 4.08
C SER A 50 13.05 -7.99 5.33
N ALA A 51 13.09 -6.65 5.41
CA ALA A 51 13.53 -5.87 6.57
C ALA A 51 12.34 -5.17 7.22
N ASP A 52 12.44 -4.82 8.50
CA ASP A 52 11.35 -4.28 9.31
C ASP A 52 10.44 -3.27 8.58
N PRO A 53 9.11 -3.33 8.79
CA PRO A 53 8.16 -2.49 8.06
C PRO A 53 8.37 -1.00 8.40
N VAL A 54 8.79 -0.22 7.41
CA VAL A 54 8.93 1.24 7.50
C VAL A 54 7.54 1.89 7.39
N PRO A 55 7.26 2.99 8.12
CA PRO A 55 6.03 3.76 7.92
C PRO A 55 5.97 4.29 6.48
N GLY A 56 5.04 3.77 5.68
CA GLY A 56 4.82 4.22 4.32
C GLY A 56 4.02 5.53 4.25
N ILE A 57 3.68 5.92 3.02
CA ILE A 57 2.87 7.11 2.75
C ILE A 57 1.38 6.87 3.05
N TYR A 58 0.62 7.96 3.10
CA TYR A 58 -0.84 7.91 3.21
C TYR A 58 -1.51 8.02 1.85
N VAL A 59 -2.47 7.13 1.59
CA VAL A 59 -3.24 7.05 0.36
C VAL A 59 -4.67 7.51 0.63
N PRO A 60 -5.23 8.46 -0.14
CA PRO A 60 -6.61 8.87 0.02
C PRO A 60 -7.56 7.74 -0.40
N ALA A 61 -8.69 7.58 0.28
CA ALA A 61 -9.70 6.58 -0.07
C ALA A 61 -10.17 6.66 -1.54
N ALA A 62 -10.11 7.85 -2.15
CA ALA A 62 -10.46 8.05 -3.56
C ALA A 62 -9.52 7.32 -4.53
N ALA A 63 -8.25 7.12 -4.18
CA ALA A 63 -7.29 6.37 -4.99
C ALA A 63 -7.63 4.87 -5.04
N LEU A 64 -8.46 4.37 -4.13
CA LEU A 64 -8.96 2.98 -4.17
C LEU A 64 -10.04 2.77 -5.24
N ALA A 65 -10.53 3.83 -5.86
CA ALA A 65 -11.44 3.73 -7.01
C ALA A 65 -10.68 3.61 -8.34
N ASP A 66 -9.36 3.83 -8.34
CA ASP A 66 -8.54 3.92 -9.54
C ASP A 66 -7.24 3.09 -9.38
N PRO A 67 -7.09 1.98 -10.14
CA PRO A 67 -5.89 1.17 -10.10
C PRO A 67 -4.60 1.92 -10.38
N GLU A 68 -4.58 2.86 -11.33
CA GLU A 68 -3.36 3.58 -11.68
C GLU A 68 -2.94 4.50 -10.53
N ALA A 69 -3.89 5.26 -9.96
CA ALA A 69 -3.63 6.13 -8.82
C ALA A 69 -3.13 5.36 -7.58
N LEU A 70 -3.62 4.15 -7.35
CA LEU A 70 -3.11 3.30 -6.28
C LEU A 70 -1.67 2.86 -6.54
N LEU A 71 -1.35 2.43 -7.77
CA LEU A 71 -0.01 1.98 -8.13
C LEU A 71 1.03 3.10 -8.02
N GLU A 72 0.72 4.32 -8.49
CA GLU A 72 1.61 5.48 -8.33
C GLU A 72 1.94 5.76 -6.86
N MET A 73 0.95 5.58 -5.97
CA MET A 73 1.16 5.74 -4.54
C MET A 73 2.01 4.60 -3.94
N LEU A 74 1.85 3.37 -4.43
CA LEU A 74 2.70 2.26 -4.01
C LEU A 74 4.16 2.47 -4.43
N ASP A 75 4.40 3.00 -5.63
CA ASP A 75 5.75 3.39 -6.09
C ASP A 75 6.34 4.48 -5.18
N ALA A 76 5.59 5.53 -4.90
CA ALA A 76 6.04 6.58 -3.98
C ALA A 76 6.32 6.03 -2.56
N ALA A 77 5.53 5.06 -2.08
CA ALA A 77 5.78 4.39 -0.81
C ALA A 77 7.11 3.60 -0.82
N LEU A 78 7.40 2.95 -1.95
CA LEU A 78 8.62 2.17 -2.14
C LEU A 78 9.86 3.06 -2.24
N GLU A 79 9.76 4.22 -2.90
CA GLU A 79 10.84 5.21 -2.94
C GLU A 79 11.19 5.72 -1.53
N VAL A 80 10.18 6.03 -0.71
CA VAL A 80 10.38 6.43 0.70
C VAL A 80 11.04 5.31 1.48
N TYR A 81 10.60 4.06 1.31
CA TYR A 81 11.20 2.90 1.95
C TYR A 81 12.71 2.77 1.62
N TYR A 82 13.08 2.89 0.34
CA TYR A 82 14.49 2.82 -0.07
C TYR A 82 15.32 4.00 0.43
N ALA A 83 14.74 5.21 0.48
CA ALA A 83 15.39 6.37 1.07
C ALA A 83 15.68 6.16 2.57
N GLU A 84 14.71 5.65 3.33
CA GLU A 84 14.85 5.35 4.76
C GLU A 84 15.89 4.24 5.03
N LEU A 85 15.94 3.19 4.19
CA LEU A 85 17.00 2.18 4.29
C LEU A 85 18.39 2.79 4.10
N ASN A 86 18.57 3.67 3.11
CA ASN A 86 19.86 4.31 2.85
C ASN A 86 20.28 5.28 3.96
N LEU A 87 19.33 5.90 4.65
CA LEU A 87 19.61 6.80 5.78
C LEU A 87 20.02 6.07 7.07
N ASN A 88 19.65 4.79 7.21
CA ASN A 88 19.89 3.97 8.39
C ASN A 88 21.05 2.94 8.20
N GLN A 89 21.78 3.01 7.09
CA GLN A 89 23.03 2.26 6.84
C GLN A 89 24.26 3.08 7.25
#